data_AF-T0YLB1-F1
#
_entry.id   AF-T0YLB1-F1
#
_cell.length_a   1.000
_cell.length_b   1.000
_cell.length_c   1.000
_cell.angle_alpha   90.00
_cell.angle_beta   90.00
_cell.angle_gamma   90.00
#
_symmetry.space_group_name_H-M   'P 1'
#
loop_
_entity.id
_entity.type
_entity.pdbx_description
1 polymer ?
#
loop_
_entity_poly.entity_id
_entity_poly.type
_entity_poly.pdbx_seq_one_letter_code
_entity_poly.pdbx_strand_id
1 'polypeptide(L)' 'AEQLASGPTRAIGLMKRLVYESWGRELPAGLAREEDAVFEVLSTADLREGFQAFHEKRPPRFSGR' A
#
# COMPACT_ATOMS: atom_id res chain seq x y z
N ALA A 1 5.32 -10.96 -12.89
CA ALA A 1 4.59 -9.72 -13.27
C ALA A 1 3.13 -9.79 -12.86
N GLU A 2 2.44 -10.90 -13.17
CA GLU A 2 1.00 -11.10 -12.89
C GLU A 2 0.61 -10.88 -11.42
N GLN A 3 1.39 -11.39 -10.47
CA GLN A 3 1.10 -11.23 -9.04
C GLN A 3 1.10 -9.77 -8.56
N LEU A 4 1.99 -8.93 -9.10
CA LEU A 4 2.02 -7.50 -8.75
C LEU A 4 0.90 -6.75 -9.47
N ALA A 5 0.55 -7.16 -10.69
CA ALA A 5 -0.52 -6.57 -11.47
C ALA A 5 -1.92 -6.90 -10.92
N SER A 6 -2.09 -8.07 -10.30
CA SER A 6 -3.34 -8.48 -9.63
C SER A 6 -3.43 -8.07 -8.16
N GLY A 7 -2.35 -7.49 -7.61
CA GLY A 7 -2.29 -6.96 -6.26
C GLY A 7 -2.88 -5.55 -6.12
N PRO A 8 -2.80 -4.94 -4.93
CA PRO A 8 -3.20 -3.55 -4.71
C PRO A 8 -2.15 -2.60 -5.31
N THR A 9 -2.19 -2.42 -6.62
CA THR A 9 -1.13 -1.75 -7.41
C THR A 9 -0.81 -0.33 -6.92
N ARG A 10 -1.80 0.40 -6.37
CA ARG A 10 -1.61 1.71 -5.76
C ARG A 10 -0.73 1.66 -4.50
N ALA A 11 -1.01 0.71 -3.59
CA ALA A 11 -0.21 0.51 -2.39
C ALA A 11 1.21 0.02 -2.72
N ILE A 12 1.33 -0.91 -3.68
CA ILE A 12 2.64 -1.40 -4.16
C ILE A 12 3.47 -0.25 -4.76
N GLY A 13 2.85 0.59 -5.59
CA GLY A 13 3.50 1.74 -6.19
C GLY A 13 3.95 2.78 -5.15
N LEU A 14 3.11 3.04 -4.14
CA LEU A 14 3.43 3.95 -3.06
C LEU A 14 4.57 3.44 -2.19
N MET A 15 4.56 2.15 -1.84
CA MET A 15 5.65 1.50 -1.10
C MET A 15 6.98 1.60 -1.86
N LYS A 16 6.96 1.36 -3.18
CA LYS A 16 8.15 1.54 -4.02
C LYS A 16 8.67 2.98 -3.96
N ARG A 17 7.80 3.99 -4.07
CA ARG A 17 8.20 5.40 -3.96
C ARG A 17 8.79 5.72 -2.60
N LEU A 18 8.15 5.25 -1.52
CA LEU A 18 8.60 5.46 -0.15
C LEU A 18 10.03 4.93 0.07
N VAL A 19 10.36 3.75 -0.47
CA VAL A 19 11.73 3.20 -0.40
C VAL A 19 12.76 4.13 -1.03
N TYR A 20 12.47 4.68 -2.21
CA TYR A 20 13.38 5.61 -2.89
C TYR A 20 13.43 6.98 -2.21
N GLU A 21 12.30 7.46 -1.71
CA GLU A 21 12.20 8.76 -1.05
C GLU A 21 12.93 8.75 0.29
N SER A 22 12.84 7.66 1.06
CA SER A 22 13.47 7.54 2.39
C SER A 22 14.93 7.09 2.33
N TRP A 23 15.44 6.66 1.17
CA TRP A 23 16.82 6.21 1.03
C TRP A 23 17.82 7.34 1.33
N GLY A 24 18.69 7.12 2.31
CA GLY A 24 19.68 8.12 2.73
C GLY A 24 19.12 9.29 3.55
N ARG A 25 17.85 9.24 3.96
CA ARG A 25 17.28 10.18 4.93
C ARG A 25 17.51 9.71 6.35
N GLU A 26 17.54 10.65 7.28
CA GLU A 26 17.45 10.36 8.71
C GLU A 26 16.13 9.65 9.02
N LEU A 27 16.19 8.68 9.95
CA LEU A 27 15.07 7.83 10.31
C LEU A 27 13.78 8.61 10.62
N PRO A 28 13.79 9.71 11.41
CA PRO A 28 12.57 10.45 11.71
C PRO A 28 11.89 11.03 10.47
N ALA A 29 12.66 11.50 9.48
CA ALA A 29 12.11 12.04 8.24
C ALA A 29 11.51 10.95 7.35
N GLY A 30 12.12 9.76 7.34
CA GLY A 30 11.56 8.59 6.64
C GLY A 30 10.23 8.14 7.26
N LEU A 31 10.14 8.09 8.60
CA LEU A 31 8.93 7.71 9.32
C LEU A 31 7.78 8.71 9.12
N ALA A 32 8.06 10.02 9.13
CA ALA A 32 7.05 11.03 8.84
C ALA A 32 6.47 10.85 7.42
N ARG A 33 7.34 10.52 6.44
CA ARG A 33 6.88 10.28 5.08
C ARG A 33 6.09 8.96 4.92
N GLU A 34 6.44 7.95 5.71
CA GLU A 34 5.70 6.69 5.80
C GLU A 34 4.30 6.91 6.38
N GLU A 35 4.17 7.73 7.42
CA GLU A 35 2.88 8.09 8.01
C GLU A 35 1.92 8.69 6.98
N ASP A 36 2.38 9.66 6.19
CA ASP A 36 1.60 10.22 5.08
C ASP A 36 1.17 9.14 4.08
N ALA A 37 2.09 8.24 3.72
CA ALA A 37 1.81 7.15 2.78
C ALA A 37 0.76 6.16 3.34
N VAL A 38 0.78 5.89 4.64
CA VAL A 38 -0.23 5.05 5.31
C VAL A 38 -1.60 5.70 5.19
N PHE A 39 -1.73 7.00 5.44
CA PHE A 39 -3.01 7.70 5.29
C PHE A 39 -3.56 7.65 3.86
N GLU A 40 -2.69 7.74 2.85
CA GLU A 40 -3.10 7.56 1.46
C GLU A 40 -3.69 6.15 1.23
N VAL A 41 -3.02 5.09 1.70
CA VAL A 41 -3.50 3.71 1.53
C VAL A 41 -4.79 3.46 2.31
N LEU A 42 -4.94 4.03 3.50
CA LEU A 42 -6.13 3.86 4.33
C LEU A 42 -7.42 4.34 3.64
N SER A 43 -7.29 5.27 2.69
CA SER A 43 -8.43 5.80 1.91
C SER A 43 -8.81 4.96 0.68
N THR A 44 -8.04 3.92 0.35
CA THR A 44 -8.22 3.12 -0.88
C THR A 44 -9.36 2.11 -0.76
N ALA A 45 -9.99 1.79 -1.89
CA ALA A 45 -10.97 0.71 -1.97
C ALA A 45 -10.31 -0.65 -1.75
N ASP A 46 -9.06 -0.80 -2.20
CA ASP A 46 -8.29 -2.02 -2.03
C ASP A 46 -7.98 -2.34 -0.57
N LEU A 47 -7.82 -1.33 0.31
CA LEU A 47 -7.71 -1.57 1.75
C LEU A 47 -9.00 -2.20 2.30
N ARG A 48 -10.15 -1.61 1.97
CA ARG A 48 -11.46 -2.10 2.42
C ARG A 48 -11.69 -3.54 1.95
N GLU A 49 -11.39 -3.82 0.68
CA GLU A 49 -11.48 -5.17 0.10
C GLU A 49 -10.54 -6.15 0.81
N GLY A 50 -9.29 -5.74 1.09
CA GLY A 50 -8.34 -6.58 1.83
C GLY A 50 -8.87 -6.97 3.20
N PHE A 51 -9.41 -6.02 3.96
CA PHE A 51 -10.04 -6.29 5.26
C PHE A 51 -11.26 -7.20 5.15
N GLN A 52 -12.14 -6.93 4.18
CA GLN A 52 -13.35 -7.73 3.97
C GLN A 52 -13.00 -9.17 3.57
N ALA A 53 -12.11 -9.35 2.59
CA ALA A 53 -11.68 -10.66 2.13
C ALA A 53 -11.00 -11.47 3.24
N PHE A 54 -10.19 -10.82 4.08
CA PHE A 54 -9.60 -11.44 5.26
C PHE A 54 -10.68 -11.91 6.25
N HIS A 55 -11.65 -11.06 6.56
CA HIS A 55 -12.76 -11.40 7.45
C HIS A 55 -13.62 -12.56 6.92
N GLU A 56 -13.89 -12.56 5.61
CA GLU A 56 -14.68 -13.57 4.91
C GLU A 56 -13.88 -14.85 4.56
N LYS A 57 -12.57 -14.89 4.86
CA LYS A 57 -11.65 -16.00 4.52
C LYS A 57 -11.64 -16.38 3.04
N ARG A 58 -11.73 -15.38 2.16
CA ARG A 58 -11.65 -15.56 0.69
C ARG A 58 -10.45 -14.82 0.11
N PRO A 59 -10.03 -15.14 -1.12
CA PRO A 59 -9.05 -14.34 -1.83
C PRO A 59 -9.58 -12.91 -2.08
N PRO A 60 -8.74 -11.86 -1.89
CA PRO A 60 -9.11 -10.49 -2.22
C PRO A 60 -9.11 -10.26 -3.74
N ARG A 61 -9.91 -9.29 -4.19
CA ARG A 61 -10.01 -8.85 -5.58
C ARG A 61 -9.64 -7.37 -5.67
N PHE A 62 -8.35 -7.09 -5.80
CA PHE A 62 -7.85 -5.73 -5.90
C PHE A 62 -8.18 -5.10 -7.26
N SER A 63 -8.49 -3.81 -7.25
CA SER A 63 -8.78 -3.00 -8.43
C SER A 63 -7.74 -1.93 -8.72
N GLY A 64 -6.76 -1.76 -7.81
CA GLY A 64 -5.73 -0.73 -7.90
C GLY A 64 -6.21 0.67 -7.49
N ARG A 65 -7.30 0.78 -6.74
CA ARG A 65 -7.96 2.06 -6.43
C ARG A 65 -8.01 2.35 -4.94
#